data_AF-A0A965M7I9-F1
#
_entry.id   AF-A0A965M7I9-F1
#
_cell.length_a   1.000
_cell.length_b   1.000
_cell.length_c   1.000
_cell.angle_alpha   90.00
_cell.angle_beta   90.00
_cell.angle_gamma   90.00
#
_symmetry.space_group_name_H-M   'P 1'
#
loop_
_entity.id
_entity.type
_entity.pdbx_description
1 polymer ?
#
loop_
_entity_poly.entity_id
_entity_poly.type
_entity_poly.pdbx_seq_one_letter_code
_entity_poly.pdbx_strand_id
1 'polypeptide(L)' 'AAVTYIGSLSHPPCTEGVVWLILETPLLLNPAQFSEFEALVPKGHRPAQASHSRAVVRVQVSRQ' A
#
# COMPACT_ATOMS: atom_id res chain seq x y z
N ALA A 1 -5.99 11.95 6.04
CA ALA A 1 -5.42 12.25 4.71
C ALA A 1 -4.89 10.98 4.08
N ALA A 2 -4.75 10.97 2.76
CA ALA A 2 -4.19 9.86 2.00
C ALA A 2 -3.37 10.40 0.83
N VAL A 3 -2.52 9.56 0.27
CA VAL A 3 -1.79 9.83 -0.97
C VAL A 3 -2.34 8.94 -2.06
N THR A 4 -2.59 9.50 -3.24
CA THR A 4 -3.12 8.78 -4.40
C THR A 4 -2.19 8.86 -5.60
N TYR A 5 -2.09 7.76 -6.35
CA TYR A 5 -1.33 7.70 -7.61
C TYR A 5 -1.82 6.54 -8.50
N ILE A 6 -1.55 6.61 -9.80
CA ILE A 6 -1.79 5.50 -10.74
C ILE A 6 -0.54 4.61 -10.78
N GLY A 7 -0.70 3.31 -10.54
CA GLY A 7 0.37 2.33 -10.51
C GLY A 7 -0.07 0.98 -11.07
N SER A 8 0.50 -0.09 -10.52
CA SER A 8 0.23 -1.46 -10.92
C SER A 8 -0.02 -2.39 -9.73
N LEU A 9 -0.44 -3.63 -10.02
CA LEU A 9 -0.46 -4.70 -9.04
C LEU A 9 0.96 -4.95 -8.50
N SER A 10 1.08 -5.18 -7.19
CA SER A 10 2.35 -5.52 -6.53
C SER A 10 2.80 -6.96 -6.77
N HIS A 11 2.02 -7.75 -7.48
CA HIS A 11 2.25 -9.17 -7.76
C HIS A 11 1.92 -9.47 -9.23
N PRO A 12 2.47 -10.54 -9.82
CA PRO A 12 2.13 -10.95 -11.17
C PRO A 12 0.61 -11.02 -11.38
N PRO A 13 0.08 -10.55 -12.53
CA PRO A 13 0.80 -10.16 -13.75
C PRO A 13 1.29 -8.71 -13.79
N CYS A 14 1.33 -7.99 -12.66
CA CYS A 14 1.80 -6.59 -12.58
C CYS A 14 1.00 -5.61 -13.45
N THR A 15 -0.29 -5.89 -13.69
CA THR A 15 -1.18 -5.04 -14.51
C THR A 15 -1.18 -3.59 -14.03
N GLU A 16 -1.02 -2.65 -14.96
CA GLU A 16 -1.03 -1.20 -14.72
C GLU A 16 -2.44 -0.60 -14.70
N GLY A 17 -2.55 0.70 -14.46
CA GLY A 17 -3.82 1.43 -14.42
C GLY A 17 -4.54 1.34 -13.07
N VAL A 18 -3.89 0.81 -12.03
CA VAL A 18 -4.46 0.69 -10.68
C VAL A 18 -4.37 2.04 -9.98
N VAL A 19 -5.50 2.56 -9.50
CA VAL A 19 -5.51 3.73 -8.61
C VAL A 19 -5.21 3.27 -7.19
N TRP A 20 -4.04 3.65 -6.69
CA TRP A 20 -3.64 3.38 -5.31
C TRP A 20 -4.08 4.53 -4.41
N LEU A 21 -4.74 4.21 -3.29
CA LEU A 21 -5.02 5.14 -2.21
C LEU A 21 -4.31 4.66 -0.94
N ILE A 22 -3.22 5.32 -0.58
CA ILE A 22 -2.43 4.99 0.61
C ILE A 22 -2.87 5.88 1.76
N LEU A 23 -3.54 5.30 2.74
CA LEU A 23 -3.96 6.01 3.96
C LEU A 23 -2.74 6.38 4.80
N GLU A 24 -2.66 7.64 5.25
CA GLU A 24 -1.52 8.11 6.04
C GLU A 24 -1.55 7.66 7.50
N THR A 25 -2.74 7.33 8.01
CA THR A 25 -2.89 6.86 9.39
C THR A 25 -2.80 5.33 9.41
N PRO A 26 -1.72 4.73 9.96
CA PRO A 26 -1.61 3.29 10.08
C PRO A 26 -2.58 2.76 11.14
N LEU A 27 -2.98 1.50 11.00
CA LEU A 27 -3.59 0.74 12.08
C LEU A 27 -2.50 0.15 12.96
N LEU A 28 -2.74 0.17 14.28
CA LEU A 28 -1.83 -0.43 15.25
C LEU A 28 -2.20 -1.89 15.47
N LEU A 29 -1.18 -2.75 15.48
CA LEU A 29 -1.27 -4.14 15.87
C LEU A 29 -0.51 -4.32 17.18
N ASN A 30 -1.05 -5.12 18.09
CA ASN A 30 -0.30 -5.50 19.28
C ASN A 30 0.80 -6.54 18.90
N PRO A 31 1.83 -6.74 19.75
CA PRO A 31 2.93 -7.64 19.42
C PRO A 31 2.52 -9.09 19.15
N ALA A 32 1.52 -9.61 19.86
CA ALA A 32 1.03 -10.98 19.67
C ALA A 32 0.36 -11.15 18.29
N GLN A 33 -0.49 -10.20 17.90
CA GLN A 33 -1.12 -10.18 16.57
C GLN A 33 -0.09 -10.09 15.44
N PHE A 34 0.97 -9.29 15.64
CA PHE A 34 2.03 -9.17 14.65
C PHE A 34 2.77 -10.50 14.46
N SER A 35 3.09 -11.20 15.55
CA SER A 35 3.75 -12.50 15.49
C SER A 35 2.89 -13.57 14.81
N GLU A 36 1.58 -13.61 15.11
CA GLU A 36 0.64 -14.51 14.42
C GLU A 36 0.56 -14.21 12.92
N PHE A 37 0.51 -12.92 12.55
CA PHE A 37 0.51 -12.50 11.15
C PHE A 37 1.77 -12.95 10.41
N GLU A 38 2.95 -12.76 11.00
CA GLU A 38 4.23 -13.17 10.39
C GLU A 38 4.34 -14.70 10.24
N ALA A 39 3.73 -15.47 11.13
CA ALA A 39 3.70 -16.93 11.03
C ALA A 39 2.77 -17.43 9.91
N LEU A 40 1.67 -16.73 9.66
CA LEU A 40 0.65 -17.14 8.67
C LEU A 40 0.92 -16.60 7.26
N VAL A 41 1.54 -15.43 7.14
CA VAL A 41 1.69 -14.72 5.86
C VAL A 41 3.15 -14.78 5.40
N PRO A 42 3.44 -15.46 4.27
CA PRO A 42 4.79 -15.49 3.72
C PRO A 42 5.32 -14.09 3.40
N LYS A 43 6.65 -13.90 3.52
CA LYS A 43 7.31 -12.67 3.11
C LYS A 43 7.16 -12.49 1.60
N GLY A 44 6.24 -11.60 1.20
CA GLY A 44 5.88 -11.35 -0.20
C GLY A 44 5.94 -9.88 -0.59
N HIS A 45 6.81 -9.08 0.03
CA HIS A 45 6.93 -7.66 -0.26
C HIS A 45 7.73 -7.43 -1.56
N ARG A 46 7.07 -6.89 -2.59
CA ARG A 46 7.74 -6.41 -3.81
C ARG A 46 8.61 -5.18 -3.47
N PRO A 47 9.87 -5.09 -3.94
CA PRO A 47 10.71 -3.91 -3.72
C PRO A 47 10.10 -2.63 -4.31
N ALA A 48 10.45 -1.48 -3.73
CA ALA A 48 10.08 -0.18 -4.31
C ALA A 48 10.54 -0.08 -5.76
N GLN A 49 9.66 0.41 -6.63
CA GLN A 49 9.93 0.57 -8.06
C GLN A 49 10.21 2.04 -8.36
N ALA A 50 10.89 2.31 -9.47
CA ALA A 50 11.15 3.67 -9.91
C ALA A 50 9.84 4.48 -10.04
N SER A 51 9.88 5.73 -9.58
CA SER A 51 8.71 6.63 -9.64
C SER A 51 8.41 7.11 -11.06
N HIS A 52 9.45 7.25 -11.90
CA HIS A 52 9.38 7.94 -13.19
C HIS A 52 8.70 9.31 -13.02
N SER A 53 7.88 9.74 -13.99
CA SER A 53 7.15 11.01 -13.95
C SER A 53 5.74 10.89 -13.35
N ARG A 54 5.53 9.94 -12.44
CA ARG A 54 4.22 9.64 -11.86
C ARG A 54 3.73 10.78 -10.97
N ALA A 55 2.52 11.26 -11.24
CA ALA A 55 1.85 12.21 -10.37
C ALA A 55 1.40 11.53 -9.07
N VAL A 56 1.78 12.12 -7.95
CA VAL A 56 1.43 11.66 -6.60
C VAL A 56 0.74 12.82 -5.89
N VAL A 57 -0.52 12.64 -5.50
CA VAL A 57 -1.36 13.73 -4.98
C VAL A 57 -1.82 13.39 -3.57
N ARG A 58 -1.79 14.37 -2.67
CA ARG A 58 -2.37 14.25 -1.34
C ARG A 58 -3.85 14.61 -1.40
N VAL A 59 -4.70 13.74 -0.85
CA VAL A 59 -6.15 13.92 -0.77
C VAL A 59 -6.63 13.86 0.67
N GLN A 60 -7.70 14.59 0.97
CA GLN A 60 -8.39 14.45 2.24
C GLN A 60 -9.38 13.28 2.15
N VAL A 61 -9.39 12.45 3.19
CA VAL A 61 -10.31 11.31 3.31
C VAL A 61 -11.20 11.60 4.50
N SER A 62 -12.48 11.86 4.25
CA SER A 62 -13.49 12.00 5.31
C SER A 62 -13.87 10.62 5.83
N ARG A 63 -13.86 10.44 7.14
CA ARG A 63 -14.60 9.34 7.76
C ARG A 63 -16.08 9.75 7.73
N GLN A 64 -16.93 8.89 7.18
CA GLN A 64 -18.38 9.01 7.40
C GLN A 64 -18.69 8.76 8.87
#